data_AF-A0A2L2X7P5-F1
#
_entry.id   AF-A0A2L2X7P5-F1
#
_cell.length_a   1.000
_cell.length_b   1.000
_cell.length_c   1.000
_cell.angle_alpha   90.00
_cell.angle_beta   90.00
_cell.angle_gamma   90.00
#
_symmetry.space_group_name_H-M   'P 1'
#
loop_
_entity.id
_entity.type
_entity.pdbx_description
1 polymer ?
#
loop_
_entity_poly.entity_id
_entity_poly.type
_entity_poly.pdbx_seq_one_letter_code
_entity_poly.pdbx_strand_id
1 'polypeptide(L)' 'MAVADTFDAITSDRPYRKALPAYAAIEEIVENAGRQFDPDVVELFLKYWLKHGNEYRRVFLKDE' A
#
# COMPACT_ATOMS: atom_id res chain seq x y z
N MET A 1 -6.11 -10.47 -7.17
CA MET A 1 -6.30 -9.18 -6.47
C MET A 1 -5.33 -8.20 -7.06
N ALA A 2 -5.76 -6.97 -7.32
CA ALA A 2 -4.86 -5.92 -7.82
C ALA A 2 -4.02 -5.34 -6.68
N VAL A 3 -2.93 -4.64 -7.03
CA VAL A 3 -2.07 -3.91 -6.09
C VAL A 3 -2.89 -2.97 -5.20
N ALA A 4 -3.84 -2.24 -5.80
CA ALA A 4 -4.73 -1.33 -5.08
C ALA A 4 -5.62 -2.06 -4.05
N ASP A 5 -6.18 -3.22 -4.42
CA ASP A 5 -7.02 -4.01 -3.51
C ASP A 5 -6.23 -4.49 -2.29
N THR A 6 -4.99 -4.96 -2.52
CA THR A 6 -4.09 -5.40 -1.43
C THR A 6 -3.71 -4.24 -0.53
N PHE A 7 -3.36 -3.10 -1.13
CA PHE A 7 -2.99 -1.91 -0.37
C PHE A 7 -4.14 -1.42 0.52
N ASP A 8 -5.34 -1.25 -0.04
CA ASP A 8 -6.52 -0.87 0.73
C ASP A 8 -6.87 -1.93 1.78
N ALA A 9 -6.82 -3.22 1.42
CA ALA A 9 -7.12 -4.29 2.36
C ALA A 9 -6.18 -4.32 3.56
N ILE A 10 -4.93 -3.88 3.43
CA ILE A 10 -3.95 -3.80 4.51
C ILE A 10 -4.09 -2.49 5.31
N THR A 11 -4.31 -1.37 4.63
CA THR A 11 -4.29 -0.02 5.23
C THR A 11 -5.64 0.47 5.74
N SER A 12 -6.72 -0.27 5.49
CA SER A 12 -8.06 0.05 5.98
C SER A 12 -8.44 -0.79 7.21
N ASP A 13 -9.19 -0.16 8.13
CA ASP A 13 -9.79 -0.83 9.28
C ASP A 13 -10.85 -1.83 8.81
N ARG A 14 -10.88 -3.01 9.45
CA ARG A 14 -11.91 -4.04 9.24
C ARG A 14 -12.52 -4.41 10.60
N PRO A 15 -13.76 -4.95 10.65
CA PRO A 15 -14.44 -5.25 11.92
C PRO A 15 -13.62 -6.13 12.89
N TYR A 16 -12.71 -6.95 12.36
CA TYR A 16 -11.89 -7.90 13.09
C TYR A 16 -10.37 -7.60 13.06
N ARG A 17 -9.94 -6.53 12.39
CA ARG A 17 -8.52 -6.18 12.28
C ARG A 17 -8.34 -4.68 12.13
N LYS A 18 -7.40 -4.10 12.88
CA LYS A 18 -6.96 -2.73 12.65
C LYS A 18 -6.17 -2.59 11.34
N ALA A 19 -6.26 -1.41 10.75
CA ALA A 19 -5.40 -0.96 9.67
C ALA A 19 -3.94 -1.15 10.06
N LEU A 20 -3.14 -1.64 9.12
CA LEU A 20 -1.70 -1.62 9.23
C LEU A 20 -1.13 -0.39 8.55
N PRO A 21 0.06 0.07 8.97
CA PRO A 21 0.70 1.20 8.33
C PRO A 21 1.03 0.90 6.87
N ALA A 22 1.05 1.93 6.03
CA ALA A 22 1.27 1.78 4.60
C ALA A 22 2.58 1.06 4.24
N TYR A 23 3.63 1.16 5.07
CA TYR A 23 4.88 0.43 4.82
C TYR A 23 4.67 -1.09 4.81
N ALA A 24 3.75 -1.62 5.63
CA ALA A 24 3.45 -3.05 5.66
C ALA A 24 2.75 -3.50 4.38
N ALA A 25 1.90 -2.64 3.81
CA ALA A 25 1.28 -2.91 2.52
C ALA A 25 2.32 -2.88 1.38
N ILE A 26 3.23 -1.91 1.41
CA ILE A 26 4.32 -1.79 0.42
C ILE A 26 5.24 -3.01 0.47
N GLU A 27 5.59 -3.48 1.67
CA GLU A 27 6.40 -4.69 1.87
C GLU A 27 5.73 -5.92 1.25
N GLU A 28 4.46 -6.19 1.60
CA GLU A 28 3.69 -7.31 1.04
C GLU A 28 3.62 -7.26 -0.50
N ILE A 29 3.39 -6.07 -1.07
CA ILE A 29 3.29 -5.87 -2.52
C ILE A 29 4.65 -6.14 -3.20
N VAL A 30 5.76 -5.72 -2.60
CA VAL A 30 7.11 -5.95 -3.12
C VAL A 30 7.51 -7.42 -3.04
N GLU A 31 7.26 -8.08 -1.91
CA GLU A 31 7.62 -9.49 -1.71
C GLU A 31 6.90 -10.44 -2.70
N ASN A 32 5.72 -10.05 -3.16
CA ASN A 32 4.90 -10.83 -4.08
C ASN A 32 4.95 -10.33 -5.54
N ALA A 33 5.83 -9.37 -5.86
CA ALA A 33 6.03 -8.88 -7.22
C ALA A 33 6.54 -9.99 -8.17
N GLY A 34 5.96 -10.08 -9.37
CA GLY A 34 6.30 -11.12 -10.34
C GLY A 34 5.72 -12.50 -10.04
N ARG A 35 5.02 -12.67 -8.91
CA ARG A 35 4.28 -13.90 -8.56
C ARG A 35 2.78 -13.65 -8.51
N GLN A 36 2.35 -12.73 -7.65
CA GLN A 36 0.94 -12.37 -7.47
C GLN A 36 0.58 -11.08 -8.20
N PHE A 37 1.55 -10.17 -8.33
CA PHE A 37 1.37 -8.87 -8.96
C PHE A 37 2.24 -8.75 -10.20
N ASP A 38 1.73 -8.02 -11.18
CA ASP A 38 2.50 -7.61 -12.34
C ASP A 38 3.67 -6.71 -11.88
N PRO A 39 4.92 -7.06 -12.21
CA PRO A 39 6.09 -6.31 -11.74
C PRO A 39 6.13 -4.86 -12.26
N ASP A 40 5.61 -4.58 -13.46
CA ASP A 40 5.57 -3.22 -14.01
C ASP A 40 4.57 -2.35 -13.24
N VAL A 41 3.46 -2.94 -12.82
CA VAL A 41 2.46 -2.25 -11.98
C VAL A 41 3.02 -1.96 -10.60
N VAL A 42 3.75 -2.91 -10.00
CA VAL A 42 4.43 -2.70 -8.71
C VAL A 42 5.45 -1.58 -8.83
N GLU A 43 6.26 -1.57 -9.89
CA GLU A 43 7.25 -0.51 -10.11
C GLU A 43 6.59 0.88 -10.23
N LEU A 44 5.52 1.01 -11.02
CA LEU A 44 4.79 2.27 -11.17
C LEU A 44 4.17 2.73 -9.84
N PHE A 45 3.60 1.81 -9.08
CA PHE A 45 3.04 2.09 -7.77
C PHE A 45 4.10 2.62 -6.80
N LEU A 46 5.27 1.95 -6.73
CA LEU A 46 6.38 2.39 -5.88
C LEU A 46 6.94 3.76 -6.29
N LYS A 47 7.09 4.02 -7.60
CA LYS A 47 7.53 5.34 -8.10
C LYS A 47 6.57 6.44 -7.67
N TYR A 48 5.27 6.20 -7.79
CA TYR A 48 4.26 7.15 -7.33
C TYR A 48 4.32 7.34 -5.81
N TRP A 49 4.41 6.24 -5.06
CA TRP A 49 4.49 6.25 -3.59
C TRP A 49 5.71 7.01 -3.08
N LEU A 50 6.90 6.82 -3.65
CA LEU A 50 8.11 7.54 -3.24
C LEU A 50 8.00 9.05 -3.47
N LYS A 51 7.27 9.46 -4.51
CA LYS A 51 7.07 10.87 -4.86
C LYS A 51 5.99 11.54 -4.01
N HIS A 52 4.94 10.79 -3.62
CA HIS A 52 3.71 11.35 -3.04
C HIS A 52 3.33 10.80 -1.65
N GLY A 53 4.06 9.83 -1.10
CA GLY A 53 3.68 9.13 0.14
C GLY A 53 3.58 10.05 1.38
N ASN A 54 4.31 11.17 1.39
CA ASN A 54 4.18 12.18 2.44
C ASN A 54 2.84 12.94 2.38
N GLU A 55 2.25 13.09 1.19
CA GLU A 55 0.92 13.66 1.02
C GLU A 55 -0.16 12.66 1.47
N TYR A 56 0.03 11.38 1.17
CA TYR A 56 -0.85 10.31 1.67
C TYR A 56 -0.93 10.32 3.20
N ARG A 57 0.22 10.41 3.88
CA ARG A 57 0.27 10.51 5.33
C ARG A 57 -0.54 11.72 5.83
N ARG A 58 -0.31 12.91 5.27
CA ARG A 58 -1.05 14.12 5.66
C ARG A 58 -2.57 14.04 5.46
N VAL A 59 -3.04 13.39 4.40
CA VAL A 59 -4.47 13.38 4.04
C VAL A 59 -5.23 12.25 4.72
N PHE A 60 -4.61 11.08 4.86
CA PHE A 60 -5.30 9.84 5.25
C PHE A 60 -4.86 9.29 6.62
N LEU A 61 -3.66 9.63 7.08
CA LEU A 61 -3.16 9.27 8.41
C LEU A 61 -3.01 10.57 9.20
N LYS A 62 -4.12 11.11 9.72
CA LYS A 62 -4.11 12.31 10.57
C LYS A 62 -2.96 12.20 11.58
N ASP A 63 -1.93 13.04 11.45
CA ASP A 63 -0.92 13.19 12.48
C ASP A 63 -1.66 13.63 13.76
N GLU A 64 -1.58 12.82 14.81
CA GLU A 64 -2.04 13.15 16.17
C GLU A 64 -1.24 14.31 16.76
#